data_AF-V8CWQ9-F1
#
_entry.id   AF-V8CWQ9-F1
#
_cell.length_a   1.000
_cell.length_b   1.000
_cell.length_c   1.000
_cell.angle_alpha   90.00
_cell.angle_beta   90.00
_cell.angle_gamma   90.00
#
_symmetry.space_group_name_H-M   'P 1'
#
loop_
_entity.id
_entity.type
_entity.pdbx_description
1 polymer ?
#
loop_
_entity_poly.entity_id
_entity_poly.type
_entity_poly.pdbx_seq_one_letter_code
_entity_poly.pdbx_strand_id
1 'polypeptide(L)'
;MLRMTDLNLDTEQMLAAAAKLAAMYADSDEQFRSGHQQLSGALAEGWVGKSAQTMAEVMGRWQPTVGAMVARVNSHSGGVAKANGRLVERDDAAADSIVMGSTAALNL
;
A
#
# COMPACT_ATOMS: atom_id res chain seq x y z
N MET A 1 -20.79 -14.48 -16.58
CA MET A 1 -21.21 -14.80 -15.20
C MET A 1 -19.96 -15.28 -14.48
N LEU A 2 -19.35 -14.42 -13.65
CA LEU A 2 -18.16 -14.78 -12.86
C LEU A 2 -18.61 -15.72 -11.73
N ARG A 3 -17.92 -16.84 -11.51
CA ARG A 3 -18.26 -17.78 -10.44
C ARG A 3 -17.65 -17.29 -9.12
N MET A 4 -18.31 -17.59 -8.01
CA MET A 4 -17.91 -17.17 -6.66
C MET A 4 -16.49 -17.66 -6.28
N THR A 5 -16.06 -18.79 -6.82
CA THR A 5 -14.68 -19.30 -6.72
C THR A 5 -13.66 -18.43 -7.44
N ASP A 6 -14.03 -17.79 -8.56
CA ASP A 6 -13.12 -16.90 -9.31
C ASP A 6 -12.88 -15.60 -8.51
N LEU A 7 -13.93 -15.08 -7.87
CA LEU A 7 -13.85 -13.90 -6.98
C LEU A 7 -13.02 -14.16 -5.73
N ASN A 8 -13.09 -15.37 -5.16
CA ASN A 8 -12.33 -15.72 -3.95
C ASN A 8 -10.82 -15.86 -4.25
N LEU A 9 -10.49 -16.47 -5.40
CA LEU A 9 -9.10 -16.61 -5.88
C LEU A 9 -8.46 -15.26 -6.23
N ASP A 10 -9.22 -14.36 -6.85
CA ASP A 10 -8.76 -12.99 -7.12
C ASP A 10 -8.50 -12.21 -5.82
N THR A 11 -9.31 -12.42 -4.78
CA THR A 11 -9.18 -11.72 -3.49
C THR A 11 -7.93 -12.18 -2.72
N GLU A 12 -7.65 -13.48 -2.66
CA GLU A 12 -6.43 -14.01 -2.02
C GLU A 12 -5.14 -13.55 -2.73
N GLN A 13 -5.14 -13.50 -4.07
CA GLN A 13 -3.99 -12.99 -4.82
C GLN A 13 -3.81 -11.48 -4.59
N MET A 14 -4.91 -10.73 -4.53
CA MET A 14 -4.88 -9.30 -4.21
C MET A 14 -4.34 -9.07 -2.79
N LEU A 15 -4.70 -9.92 -1.82
CA LEU A 15 -4.19 -9.91 -0.45
C LEU A 15 -2.68 -10.19 -0.39
N ALA A 16 -2.22 -11.22 -1.09
CA ALA A 16 -0.80 -11.56 -1.15
C ALA A 16 0.02 -10.44 -1.81
N ALA A 17 -0.52 -9.80 -2.85
CA ALA A 17 0.11 -8.64 -3.48
C ALA A 17 0.13 -7.42 -2.56
N ALA A 18 -0.97 -7.14 -1.85
CA ALA A 18 -1.07 -6.05 -0.88
C ALA A 18 -0.08 -6.22 0.27
N ALA A 19 0.00 -7.43 0.84
CA ALA A 19 0.93 -7.75 1.92
C ALA A 19 2.38 -7.64 1.46
N LYS A 20 2.70 -8.10 0.23
CA LYS A 20 4.03 -7.92 -0.36
C LYS A 20 4.36 -6.44 -0.58
N LEU A 21 3.43 -5.64 -1.10
CA LEU A 21 3.64 -4.20 -1.28
C LEU A 21 3.82 -3.50 0.07
N ALA A 22 2.96 -3.79 1.05
CA ALA A 22 3.08 -3.24 2.39
C ALA A 22 4.42 -3.63 3.04
N ALA A 23 4.86 -4.88 2.93
CA ALA A 23 6.15 -5.33 3.46
C ALA A 23 7.34 -4.71 2.72
N MET A 24 7.30 -4.63 1.38
CA MET A 24 8.36 -4.01 0.58
C MET A 24 8.52 -2.52 0.89
N TYR A 25 7.42 -1.84 1.22
CA TYR A 25 7.42 -0.40 1.41
C TYR A 25 7.25 0.06 2.86
N ALA A 26 7.14 -0.87 3.82
CA ALA A 26 7.02 -0.58 5.24
C ALA A 26 8.16 0.34 5.73
N ASP A 27 9.37 0.09 5.24
CA ASP A 27 10.56 0.81 5.66
C ASP A 27 10.95 1.93 4.67
N SER A 28 10.13 2.23 3.66
CA SER A 28 10.51 3.19 2.61
C SER A 28 10.67 4.61 3.14
N ASP A 29 9.85 5.01 4.12
CA ASP A 29 9.99 6.30 4.79
C ASP A 29 11.29 6.37 5.61
N GLU A 30 11.61 5.30 6.33
CA GLU A 30 12.84 5.19 7.13
C GLU A 30 14.10 5.17 6.25
N GLN A 31 14.12 4.37 5.19
CA GLN A 31 15.22 4.32 4.23
C GLN A 31 15.42 5.68 3.55
N PHE A 32 14.32 6.36 3.18
CA PHE A 32 14.39 7.68 2.60
C PHE A 32 14.96 8.71 3.58
N ARG A 33 14.44 8.76 4.81
CA ARG A 33 14.92 9.67 5.86
C ARG A 33 16.40 9.43 6.17
N SER A 34 16.81 8.16 6.25
CA SER A 34 18.21 7.77 6.45
C SER A 34 19.10 8.26 5.31
N GLY A 35 18.72 8.02 4.05
CA GLY A 35 19.44 8.52 2.88
C GLY A 35 19.49 10.05 2.82
N HIS A 36 18.41 10.74 3.21
CA HIS A 36 18.38 12.20 3.26
C HIS A 36 19.33 12.77 4.31
N GLN A 37 19.40 12.14 5.49
CA GLN A 37 20.35 12.54 6.53
C GLN A 37 21.81 12.32 6.08
N GLN A 38 22.11 11.19 5.44
CA GLN A 38 23.45 10.91 4.90
C GLN A 38 23.86 11.94 3.83
N LEU A 39 22.98 12.24 2.88
CA LEU A 39 23.24 13.23 1.84
C LEU A 39 23.40 14.64 2.40
N SER A 40 22.58 15.01 3.38
CA SER A 40 22.65 16.33 4.04
C SER A 40 23.94 16.47 4.87
N GLY A 41 24.36 15.41 5.56
CA GLY A 41 25.65 15.37 6.27
C GLY A 41 26.83 15.51 5.32
N ALA A 42 26.86 14.72 4.25
CA ALA A 42 27.90 14.79 3.22
C ALA A 42 28.00 16.19 2.58
N LEU A 43 26.85 16.85 2.38
CA LEU A 43 26.77 18.23 1.90
C LEU A 43 27.42 19.24 2.85
N ALA A 44 27.15 19.10 4.15
CA ALA A 44 27.71 19.97 5.17
C ALA A 44 29.23 19.78 5.35
N GLU A 45 29.74 18.58 5.09
CA GLU A 45 31.13 18.22 5.36
C GLU A 45 32.11 18.48 4.20
N GLY A 46 31.69 18.36 2.94
CA GLY A 46 32.63 18.23 1.81
C GLY A 46 32.46 19.19 0.64
N TRP A 47 31.33 19.90 0.54
CA TRP A 47 31.00 20.69 -0.65
C TRP A 47 31.20 22.18 -0.37
N VAL A 48 31.89 22.89 -1.26
CA VAL A 48 32.20 24.33 -1.09
C VAL A 48 31.85 25.14 -2.34
N GLY A 49 31.49 26.41 -2.12
CA GLY A 49 31.20 27.35 -3.20
C GLY A 49 30.02 26.91 -4.08
N LYS A 50 30.23 26.90 -5.40
CA LYS A 50 29.16 26.65 -6.38
C LYS A 50 28.63 25.21 -6.34
N SER A 51 29.45 24.23 -5.95
CA SER A 51 29.02 22.84 -5.87
C SER A 51 28.08 22.61 -4.68
N ALA A 52 28.32 23.29 -3.55
CA ALA A 52 27.42 23.29 -2.40
C ALA A 52 26.06 23.90 -2.75
N GLN A 53 26.04 25.04 -3.46
CA GLN A 53 24.80 25.66 -3.93
C GLN A 53 24.00 24.73 -4.85
N THR A 54 24.64 24.14 -5.86
CA THR A 54 23.97 23.20 -6.78
C THR A 54 23.39 22.00 -6.03
N MET A 55 24.14 21.44 -5.08
CA MET A 55 23.64 20.29 -4.32
C MET A 55 22.55 20.64 -3.32
N ALA A 56 22.58 21.83 -2.72
CA ALA A 56 21.49 22.33 -1.90
C ALA A 56 20.20 22.47 -2.73
N GLU A 57 20.28 22.98 -3.96
CA GLU A 57 19.14 23.05 -4.87
C GLU A 57 18.62 21.66 -5.28
N VAL A 58 19.53 20.72 -5.59
CA VAL A 58 19.16 19.33 -5.90
C VAL A 58 18.43 18.70 -4.72
N MET A 59 18.95 18.85 -3.50
CA MET A 59 18.32 18.36 -2.28
C MET A 59 16.95 18.99 -2.04
N GLY A 60 16.83 20.31 -2.25
CA GLY A 60 15.57 21.03 -2.12
C GLY A 60 14.49 20.53 -3.10
N ARG A 61 14.87 20.07 -4.30
CA ARG A 61 13.94 19.44 -5.27
C ARG A 61 13.67 17.97 -4.97
N TRP A 62 14.67 17.25 -4.48
CA TRP A 62 14.59 15.82 -4.22
C TRP A 62 13.64 15.50 -3.06
N GLN A 63 13.75 16.25 -1.94
CA GLN A 63 12.96 16.01 -0.74
C GLN A 63 11.44 16.00 -0.97
N PRO A 64 10.81 17.02 -1.59
CA PRO A 64 9.37 17.00 -1.85
C PRO A 64 8.96 15.93 -2.85
N THR A 65 9.81 15.64 -3.85
CA THR A 65 9.54 14.60 -4.86
C THR A 65 9.43 13.23 -4.23
N VAL A 66 10.38 12.86 -3.37
CA VAL A 66 10.34 11.55 -2.71
C VAL A 66 9.27 11.50 -1.62
N GLY A 67 9.05 12.59 -0.88
CA GLY A 67 7.94 12.68 0.06
C GLY A 67 6.59 12.38 -0.61
N ALA A 68 6.37 12.90 -1.83
CA ALA A 68 5.19 12.59 -2.62
C ALA A 68 5.12 11.10 -3.07
N MET A 69 6.25 10.48 -3.37
CA MET A 69 6.31 9.04 -3.71
C MET A 69 5.96 8.17 -2.50
N VAL A 70 6.56 8.43 -1.34
CA VAL A 70 6.27 7.70 -0.09
C VAL A 70 4.81 7.86 0.29
N ALA A 71 4.25 9.07 0.22
CA ALA A 71 2.84 9.32 0.50
C ALA A 71 1.91 8.56 -0.45
N ARG A 72 2.23 8.47 -1.75
CA ARG A 72 1.46 7.68 -2.72
C ARG A 72 1.49 6.20 -2.41
N VAL A 73 2.65 5.66 -2.08
CA VAL A 73 2.81 4.25 -1.71
C VAL A 73 2.01 3.94 -0.45
N ASN A 74 2.13 4.75 0.60
CA ASN A 74 1.36 4.59 1.83
C ASN A 74 -0.15 4.68 1.58
N SER A 75 -0.60 5.64 0.76
CA SER A 75 -2.00 5.78 0.39
C SER A 75 -2.52 4.60 -0.43
N HIS A 76 -1.71 4.05 -1.33
CA HIS A 76 -2.09 2.90 -2.14
C HIS A 76 -2.24 1.65 -1.26
N SER A 77 -1.23 1.35 -0.45
CA SER A 77 -1.26 0.21 0.48
C SER A 77 -2.45 0.31 1.46
N GLY A 78 -2.70 1.50 2.02
CA GLY A 78 -3.87 1.73 2.89
C GLY A 78 -5.21 1.59 2.14
N GLY A 79 -5.29 2.05 0.89
CA GLY A 79 -6.46 1.89 0.03
C GLY A 79 -6.79 0.43 -0.26
N VAL A 80 -5.77 -0.40 -0.52
CA VAL A 80 -5.93 -1.84 -0.75
C VAL A 80 -6.40 -2.54 0.53
N ALA A 81 -5.80 -2.24 1.69
CA ALA A 81 -6.25 -2.78 2.97
C ALA A 81 -7.72 -2.43 3.28
N LYS A 82 -8.14 -1.18 3.00
CA LYS A 82 -9.53 -0.75 3.20
C LYS A 82 -10.50 -1.41 2.22
N ALA A 83 -10.13 -1.54 0.95
CA ALA A 83 -10.93 -2.24 -0.04
C ALA A 83 -11.16 -3.70 0.35
N ASN A 84 -10.13 -4.34 0.92
CA ASN A 84 -10.24 -5.69 1.44
C ASN A 84 -11.19 -5.80 2.64
N GLY A 85 -11.07 -4.92 3.65
CA GLY A 85 -11.97 -4.95 4.80
C GLY A 85 -13.45 -4.91 4.39
N ARG A 86 -13.77 -4.09 3.37
CA ARG A 86 -15.12 -4.01 2.79
C ARG A 86 -15.55 -5.25 2.01
N LEU A 87 -14.62 -5.98 1.41
CA LEU A 87 -14.91 -7.23 0.70
C LEU A 87 -15.24 -8.34 1.70
N VAL A 88 -14.43 -8.50 2.75
CA VAL A 88 -14.67 -9.49 3.82
C VAL A 88 -16.00 -9.23 4.51
N GLU A 89 -16.27 -7.98 4.92
CA GLU A 89 -17.55 -7.60 5.53
C GLU A 89 -18.75 -7.93 4.62
N ARG A 90 -18.59 -7.75 3.30
CA ARG A 90 -19.65 -8.04 2.33
C ARG A 90 -19.83 -9.54 2.11
N ASP A 91 -18.74 -10.31 2.13
CA ASP A 91 -18.79 -11.77 2.00
C ASP A 91 -19.42 -12.40 3.25
N ASP A 92 -19.04 -11.96 4.44
CA ASP A 92 -19.66 -12.38 5.71
C ASP A 92 -21.17 -12.04 5.71
N ALA A 93 -21.54 -10.82 5.31
CA ALA A 93 -22.94 -10.42 5.20
C ALA A 93 -23.70 -11.23 4.13
N ALA A 94 -23.04 -11.61 3.03
CA ALA A 94 -23.64 -12.47 2.01
C ALA A 94 -23.84 -13.90 2.54
N ALA A 95 -22.84 -14.45 3.21
CA ALA A 95 -22.90 -15.76 3.85
C ALA A 95 -24.02 -15.83 4.89
N ASP A 96 -24.16 -14.80 5.72
CA ASP A 96 -25.24 -14.70 6.72
C ASP A 96 -26.63 -14.51 6.08
N SER A 97 -26.70 -13.84 4.92
CA SER A 97 -27.96 -13.63 4.19
C SER A 97 -28.44 -14.88 3.44
N ILE A 98 -27.55 -15.84 3.18
CA ILE A 98 -27.90 -17.19 2.69
C ILE A 98 -28.40 -18.00 3.90
N VAL A 99 -29.56 -17.62 4.42
CA VAL A 99 -30.35 -18.49 5.28
C VAL A 99 -30.67 -19.73 4.43
N MET A 100 -30.20 -20.90 4.87
CA MET A 100 -30.62 -22.21 4.35
C MET A 100 -32.13 -22.18 4.17
N GLY A 101 -32.59 -22.11 2.92
CA GLY A 101 -33.99 -22.30 2.59
C GLY A 101 -34.41 -23.59 3.29
N SER A 102 -35.31 -23.46 4.26
CA SER A 102 -35.75 -24.62 5.02
C SER A 102 -36.15 -25.67 4.01
N THR A 103 -35.64 -26.87 4.19
CA THR A 103 -36.16 -28.08 3.59
C THR A 103 -37.56 -28.30 4.19
N ALA A 104 -38.50 -27.39 3.87
CA ALA A 104 -39.91 -27.67 3.99
C ALA A 104 -40.13 -28.87 3.07
N ALA A 105 -40.34 -30.03 3.69
CA ALA A 105 -40.52 -31.30 3.04
C ALA A 105 -41.44 -31.13 1.83
N LEU A 106 -40.90 -31.35 0.63
CA LEU A 106 -41.69 -31.68 -0.54
C LEU A 106 -42.35 -33.03 -0.23
N ASN A 107 -43.53 -32.98 0.40
CA ASN A 107 -44.46 -34.09 0.40
C ASN A 107 -44.95 -34.24 -1.04
N LEU A 108 -44.31 -35.16 -1.77
CA LEU A 108 -44.83 -35.77 -2.99
C LEU A 108 -45.64 -37.00 -2.62
#